data_AF-A0A401ISG3-F1
#
_entry.id   AF-A0A401ISG3-F1
#
_cell.length_a   1.000
_cell.length_b   1.000
_cell.length_c   1.000
_cell.angle_alpha   90.00
_cell.angle_beta   90.00
_cell.angle_gamma   90.00
#
_symmetry.space_group_name_H-M   'P 1'
#
loop_
_entity.id
_entity.type
_entity.pdbx_description
1 polymer ?
#
loop_
_entity_poly.entity_id
_entity_poly.type
_entity_poly.pdbx_seq_one_letter_code
_entity_poly.pdbx_strand_id
1 'polypeptide(L)'
;MISVKQQVDVMEERIEHYFQPHVRARYQIQIVNNTFDRTFNFFFLYKRGEENTHSIPIKVVREYDWVYFEQIVRELQHRVNFTLRFTGFKDQIWQSNGERIPRYL
;
A
#
# COMPACT_ATOMS: atom_id res chain seq x y z
N MET A 1 -13.18 15.05 -4.09
CA MET A 1 -12.60 13.70 -3.92
C MET A 1 -11.51 13.57 -4.96
N ILE A 2 -10.26 13.29 -4.56
CA ILE A 2 -9.16 13.05 -5.50
C ILE A 2 -9.47 11.75 -6.26
N SER A 3 -9.19 11.66 -7.55
CA SER A 3 -9.48 10.43 -8.30
C SER A 3 -8.54 9.29 -7.87
N VAL A 4 -8.99 8.03 -8.02
CA VAL A 4 -8.19 6.84 -7.73
C VAL A 4 -6.84 6.88 -8.46
N LYS A 5 -6.86 7.22 -9.75
CA LYS A 5 -5.65 7.34 -10.57
C LYS A 5 -4.69 8.38 -9.99
N GLN A 6 -5.16 9.59 -9.68
CA GLN A 6 -4.32 10.63 -9.07
C GLN A 6 -3.74 10.22 -7.71
N GLN A 7 -4.44 9.41 -6.92
CA GLN A 7 -3.88 8.88 -5.67
C GLN A 7 -2.68 7.97 -5.97
N VAL A 8 -2.86 7.06 -6.94
CA VAL A 8 -1.85 6.06 -7.32
C VAL A 8 -0.69 6.70 -8.09
N ASP A 9 -0.92 7.69 -8.96
CA ASP A 9 0.12 8.45 -9.66
C ASP A 9 1.16 9.00 -8.65
N VAL A 10 0.67 9.63 -7.57
CA VAL A 10 1.54 10.16 -6.50
C VAL A 10 2.27 9.05 -5.73
N MET A 11 1.65 7.88 -5.56
CA MET A 11 2.32 6.74 -4.93
C MET A 11 3.42 6.19 -5.82
N GLU A 12 3.15 6.03 -7.11
CA GLU A 12 4.06 5.53 -8.14
C GLU A 12 5.30 6.42 -8.25
N GLU A 13 5.11 7.73 -8.41
CA GLU A 13 6.22 8.71 -8.44
C GLU A 13 7.13 8.59 -7.19
N ARG A 14 6.54 8.41 -6.00
CA ARG A 14 7.30 8.24 -4.76
C ARG A 14 8.00 6.90 -4.68
N ILE A 15 7.34 5.82 -5.13
CA ILE A 15 7.93 4.49 -5.18
C ILE A 15 9.13 4.49 -6.12
N GLU A 16 9.00 5.06 -7.32
CA GLU A 16 10.10 5.18 -8.28
C GLU A 16 11.28 5.97 -7.71
N HIS A 17 11.01 7.05 -6.98
CA HIS A 17 12.04 7.85 -6.33
C HIS A 17 12.87 7.05 -5.31
N TYR A 18 12.24 6.15 -4.54
CA TYR A 18 12.92 5.36 -3.50
C TYR A 18 13.40 3.99 -3.97
N PHE A 19 12.88 3.49 -5.08
CA PHE A 19 13.22 2.17 -5.59
C PHE A 19 14.64 2.16 -6.17
N GLN A 20 15.46 1.21 -5.71
CA GLN A 20 16.84 1.05 -6.14
C GLN A 20 16.99 -0.29 -6.87
N PRO A 21 16.79 -0.35 -8.20
CA PRO A 21 16.71 -1.62 -8.94
C PRO A 21 17.99 -2.46 -8.86
N HIS A 22 19.15 -1.83 -8.72
CA HIS A 22 20.45 -2.51 -8.64
C HIS A 22 20.82 -2.97 -7.22
N VAL A 23 20.01 -2.63 -6.22
CA VAL A 23 20.24 -3.02 -4.82
C VAL A 23 19.44 -4.28 -4.52
N ARG A 24 20.14 -5.36 -4.17
CA ARG A 24 19.52 -6.61 -3.71
C ARG A 24 18.87 -6.39 -2.34
N ALA A 25 17.60 -6.01 -2.37
CA ALA A 25 16.76 -5.83 -1.20
C ALA A 25 15.38 -6.45 -1.43
N ARG A 26 14.69 -6.76 -0.34
CA ARG A 26 13.26 -7.08 -0.41
C ARG A 26 12.48 -5.77 -0.39
N TYR A 27 11.73 -5.51 -1.46
CA TYR A 27 10.84 -4.37 -1.59
C TYR A 27 9.39 -4.80 -1.43
N GLN A 28 8.62 -4.05 -0.65
CA GLN A 28 7.19 -4.28 -0.43
C GLN A 28 6.46 -2.95 -0.25
N ILE A 29 5.15 -2.95 -0.46
CA ILE A 29 4.30 -1.82 -0.07
C ILE A 29 3.49 -2.26 1.13
N GLN A 30 3.67 -1.60 2.27
CA GLN A 30 2.84 -1.83 3.44
C GLN A 30 1.65 -0.89 3.41
N ILE A 31 0.47 -1.48 3.57
CA ILE A 31 -0.80 -0.79 3.67
C ILE A 31 -1.30 -0.98 5.10
N VAL A 32 -1.55 0.12 5.79
CA VAL A 32 -1.98 0.13 7.20
C VAL A 32 -3.37 0.73 7.28
N ASN A 33 -4.29 -0.04 7.84
CA ASN A 33 -5.58 0.46 8.28
C ASN A 33 -5.41 1.16 9.64
N ASN A 34 -5.36 2.49 9.63
CA ASN A 34 -5.26 3.27 10.85
C ASN A 34 -6.67 3.66 11.33
N THR A 35 -7.24 2.80 12.18
CA THR A 35 -8.60 2.97 12.70
C THR A 35 -8.75 4.16 13.65
N PHE A 36 -7.67 4.57 14.33
CA PHE A 36 -7.69 5.70 15.27
C PHE A 36 -7.86 7.03 14.54
N ASP A 37 -7.09 7.25 13.47
CA ASP A 37 -7.16 8.47 12.67
C ASP A 37 -8.15 8.36 11.50
N ARG A 38 -8.76 7.19 11.31
CA ARG A 38 -9.61 6.85 10.17
C ARG A 38 -8.90 7.17 8.84
N THR A 39 -7.72 6.57 8.64
CA THR A 39 -6.94 6.72 7.40
C THR A 39 -6.40 5.39 6.91
N PHE A 40 -6.11 5.32 5.61
CA PHE A 40 -5.29 4.26 5.03
C PHE A 40 -3.90 4.81 4.73
N ASN A 41 -2.88 4.25 5.39
CA ASN A 41 -1.50 4.72 5.27
C ASN A 41 -0.69 3.73 4.42
N PHE A 42 0.04 4.26 3.45
CA PHE A 42 0.85 3.49 2.52
C PHE A 42 2.31 3.81 2.76
N PHE A 43 3.12 2.77 2.90
CA PHE A 43 4.56 2.86 3.11
C PHE A 43 5.30 2.00 2.10
N PHE A 44 6.39 2.53 1.55
CA PHE A 44 7.36 1.74 0.80
C PHE A 44 8.35 1.14 1.79
N LEU A 45 8.45 -0.19 1.79
CA LEU A 45 9.37 -0.93 2.63
C LEU A 45 10.54 -1.44 1.80
N TYR A 46 11.75 -1.29 2.32
CA TYR A 46 12.91 -2.00 1.81
C TYR A 46 13.75 -2.59 2.94
N LYS A 47 14.31 -3.78 2.70
CA LYS A 47 15.23 -4.46 3.62
C LYS A 47 16.39 -5.09 2.86
N ARG A 48 17.62 -4.75 3.24
CA ARG A 48 18.86 -5.32 2.68
C ARG A 48 19.41 -6.38 3.62
N GLY A 49 19.51 -7.63 3.15
CA GLY A 49 20.06 -8.73 3.95
C GLY A 49 19.44 -8.83 5.35
N GLU A 50 20.27 -8.78 6.38
CA GLU A 50 19.85 -8.88 7.78
C GLU A 50 19.48 -7.53 8.43
N GLU A 51 19.65 -6.41 7.73
CA GLU A 51 19.37 -5.08 8.25
C GLU A 51 17.90 -4.92 8.68
N ASN A 52 17.64 -3.88 9.46
CA ASN A 52 16.28 -3.50 9.82
C ASN A 52 15.49 -3.10 8.57
N THR A 53 14.19 -3.40 8.56
CA THR A 53 13.31 -2.93 7.49
C THR A 53 13.14 -1.42 7.64
N HIS A 54 13.48 -0.69 6.59
CA HIS A 54 13.17 0.73 6.49
C HIS A 54 11.74 0.90 5.97
N SER A 55 11.01 1.85 6.55
CA SER A 55 9.64 2.18 6.19
C SER A 55 9.55 3.65 5.81
N ILE A 56 9.18 3.93 4.56
CA ILE A 56 9.09 5.27 4.01
C ILE A 56 7.61 5.59 3.74
N PRO A 57 7.03 6.64 4.34
CA PRO A 57 5.64 7.02 4.06
C PRO A 57 5.51 7.52 2.62
N ILE A 58 4.69 6.85 1.81
CA ILE A 58 4.43 7.25 0.42
C ILE A 58 3.05 7.88 0.26
N LYS A 59 2.06 7.56 1.11
CA LYS A 59 0.75 8.22 1.04
C LYS A 59 -0.06 8.05 2.31
N VAL A 60 -0.92 9.04 2.58
CA VAL A 60 -2.04 8.93 3.52
C VAL A 60 -3.32 9.25 2.75
N VAL A 61 -4.24 8.29 2.71
CA VAL A 61 -5.60 8.46 2.17
C VAL A 61 -6.52 8.74 3.35
N ARG A 62 -7.13 9.93 3.37
CA ARG A 62 -7.97 10.40 4.48
C ARG A 62 -9.44 10.07 4.27
N GLU A 63 -9.81 9.76 3.03
CA GLU A 63 -11.11 9.24 2.67
C GLU A 63 -11.22 7.78 3.16
N TYR A 64 -11.74 7.62 4.38
CA TYR A 64 -11.92 6.31 5.03
C TYR A 64 -13.14 5.55 4.49
N ASP A 65 -13.13 5.32 3.19
CA ASP A 65 -14.15 4.59 2.44
C ASP A 65 -13.59 3.29 1.87
N TRP A 66 -14.28 2.18 2.13
CA TRP A 66 -13.78 0.84 1.79
C TRP A 66 -13.82 0.53 0.29
N VAL A 67 -14.82 1.06 -0.43
CA VAL A 67 -14.94 0.87 -1.88
C VAL A 67 -13.82 1.65 -2.59
N TYR A 68 -13.61 2.89 -2.18
CA TYR A 68 -12.53 3.74 -2.68
C TYR A 68 -11.14 3.17 -2.36
N PHE A 69 -10.95 2.67 -1.14
CA PHE A 69 -9.74 1.97 -0.75
C PHE A 69 -9.45 0.76 -1.66
N GLU A 70 -10.45 -0.09 -1.88
CA GLU A 70 -10.28 -1.26 -2.74
C GLU A 70 -9.91 -0.87 -4.18
N GLN A 71 -10.54 0.17 -4.72
CA GLN A 71 -10.19 0.69 -6.05
C GLN A 71 -8.74 1.18 -6.11
N ILE A 72 -8.25 1.86 -5.06
CA ILE A 72 -6.84 2.28 -4.96
C ILE A 72 -5.91 1.08 -4.92
N VAL A 73 -6.22 0.06 -4.12
CA VAL A 73 -5.39 -1.14 -4.01
C VAL A 73 -5.30 -1.87 -5.35
N ARG A 74 -6.43 -2.05 -6.05
CA ARG A 74 -6.47 -2.71 -7.36
C ARG A 74 -5.67 -1.94 -8.40
N GLU A 75 -5.89 -0.62 -8.50
CA GLU A 75 -5.12 0.23 -9.41
C GLU A 75 -3.62 0.20 -9.09
N LEU A 76 -3.24 0.29 -7.81
CA LEU A 76 -1.84 0.19 -7.39
C LEU A 76 -1.23 -1.16 -7.79
N GLN A 77 -1.93 -2.27 -7.52
CA GLN A 77 -1.49 -3.61 -7.89
C GLN A 77 -1.29 -3.77 -9.40
N HIS A 78 -2.12 -3.11 -10.22
CA HIS A 78 -1.97 -3.15 -11.67
C HIS A 78 -0.75 -2.39 -12.18
N ARG A 79 -0.27 -1.39 -11.44
CA ARG A 79 0.84 -0.53 -11.87
C ARG A 79 2.20 -0.95 -11.34
N VAL A 80 2.24 -1.51 -10.14
CA VAL A 80 3.50 -1.81 -9.46
C VAL A 80 3.67 -3.31 -9.23
N ASN A 81 4.88 -3.80 -9.42
CA ASN A 81 5.23 -5.21 -9.23
C ASN A 81 5.87 -5.46 -7.86
N PHE A 82 5.21 -4.99 -6.79
CA PHE A 82 5.66 -5.18 -5.41
C PHE A 82 4.60 -5.93 -4.61
N THR A 83 5.03 -6.80 -3.69
CA THR A 83 4.11 -7.43 -2.73
C THR A 83 3.43 -6.37 -1.88
N LEU A 84 2.10 -6.43 -1.80
CA LEU A 84 1.30 -5.58 -0.92
C LEU A 84 1.13 -6.30 0.42
N ARG A 85 1.49 -5.65 1.52
CA ARG A 85 1.39 -6.19 2.88
C ARG A 85 0.34 -5.43 3.67
N PHE A 86 -0.75 -6.10 4.05
CA PHE A 86 -1.85 -5.50 4.80
C PHE A 86 -1.62 -5.62 6.31
N THR A 87 -1.75 -4.51 7.03
CA THR A 87 -1.62 -4.42 8.50
C THR A 87 -2.86 -3.73 9.09
N GLY A 88 -3.48 -4.32 10.11
CA GLY A 88 -4.70 -3.76 10.70
C GLY A 88 -6.00 -4.09 9.94
N PHE A 89 -5.94 -5.00 8.98
CA PHE A 89 -7.11 -5.46 8.19
C PHE A 89 -7.70 -6.78 8.70
N LYS A 90 -7.46 -7.13 9.97
CA LYS A 90 -8.00 -8.37 10.54
C LYS A 90 -9.53 -8.36 10.44
N ASP A 91 -10.09 -9.45 9.94
CA ASP A 91 -11.54 -9.67 9.74
C ASP A 91 -12.21 -8.68 8.76
N GLN A 92 -11.42 -7.91 7.99
CA GLN A 92 -11.94 -7.05 6.92
C GLN A 92 -12.06 -7.81 5.60
N ILE A 93 -12.99 -7.35 4.75
CA ILE A 93 -13.32 -8.00 3.47
C ILE A 93 -13.22 -7.01 2.31
N TRP A 94 -12.89 -7.53 1.13
CA TRP A 94 -13.08 -6.80 -0.12
C TRP A 94 -14.58 -6.61 -0.37
N GLN A 95 -14.98 -5.37 -0.63
CA GLN A 95 -16.39 -5.03 -0.85
C GLN A 95 -16.90 -5.63 -2.15
N SER A 96 -16.03 -5.89 -3.13
CA SER A 96 -16.45 -6.43 -4.43
C SER A 96 -16.90 -7.90 -4.37
N ASN A 97 -16.31 -8.71 -3.49
CA ASN A 97 -16.51 -10.17 -3.50
C ASN A 97 -16.72 -10.79 -2.11
N GLY A 98 -16.62 -10.02 -1.04
CA GLY A 98 -16.80 -10.48 0.33
C GLY A 98 -15.67 -11.38 0.85
N GLU A 99 -14.60 -11.58 0.09
CA GLU A 99 -13.45 -12.36 0.53
C GLU A 99 -12.63 -11.56 1.54
N ARG A 100 -12.00 -12.27 2.47
CA ARG A 100 -11.13 -11.64 3.48
C ARG A 100 -9.92 -11.00 2.82
N ILE A 101 -9.57 -9.81 3.26
CA ILE A 101 -8.34 -9.15 2.85
C ILE A 101 -7.15 -10.00 3.34
N PRO A 102 -6.29 -10.50 2.45
CA PRO A 102 -5.19 -11.37 2.82
C PRO A 102 -4.10 -10.56 3.54
N ARG A 103 -3.18 -11.26 4.21
CA ARG A 103 -2.01 -10.59 4.81
C ARG A 103 -1.04 -10.06 3.75
N TYR A 104 -0.94 -10.76 2.62
CA TYR A 104 -0.07 -10.44 1.50
C TYR A 104 -0.83 -10.64 0.19
N LEU A 105 -0.61 -9.74 -0.77
CA LEU A 105 -1.11 -9.82 -2.15
C LEU A 105 0.06 -9.59 -3.12
#